data_AF-A0A397DWM9-F1
#
_entry.id   AF-A0A397DWM9-F1
#
_cell.length_a   1.000
_cell.length_b   1.000
_cell.length_c   1.000
_cell.angle_alpha   90.00
_cell.angle_beta   90.00
_cell.angle_gamma   90.00
#
_symmetry.space_group_name_H-M   'P 1'
#
loop_
_entity.id
_entity.type
_entity.pdbx_description
1 polymer ?
#
loop_
_entity_poly.entity_id
_entity_poly.type
_entity_poly.pdbx_seq_one_letter_code
_entity_poly.pdbx_strand_id
1 'polypeptide(L)'
;MTDRIGYRAPFGYHTVDSRRSVDSSMYSSNAGSALTALQLAVALPDAFSPQEYVRALRRNHDDVTKAAVQLKAKHAWLTANQFDNLSLAKPSVQREVKKQYLQVLHDATDKCKCPIVLFSAAKFHPTQSTDKLVTGNELCTDHGGVSRSDETSSTIDDARRLIVYMVTLAVELMDDANAPGIVYLIDMDGS
;
A
#
# COMPACT_ATOMS: atom_id res chain seq x y z
N MET A 1 -63.91 -54.02 -34.24
CA MET A 1 -64.49 -54.36 -32.92
C MET A 1 -63.84 -53.44 -31.89
N THR A 2 -64.66 -52.63 -31.21
CA THR A 2 -64.38 -51.67 -30.10
C THR A 2 -63.26 -50.65 -30.37
N ASP A 3 -63.47 -49.36 -30.66
CA ASP A 3 -64.50 -48.38 -30.27
C ASP A 3 -64.52 -48.11 -28.76
N ARG A 4 -63.97 -46.96 -28.31
CA ARG A 4 -64.72 -45.90 -27.59
C ARG A 4 -63.88 -44.77 -26.93
N ILE A 5 -64.31 -43.54 -27.23
CA ILE A 5 -64.41 -42.32 -26.36
C ILE A 5 -63.08 -41.56 -26.14
N GLY A 6 -62.83 -40.32 -26.62
CA GLY A 6 -63.66 -39.08 -26.67
C GLY A 6 -63.57 -38.32 -25.33
N TYR A 7 -63.49 -36.99 -25.16
CA TYR A 7 -63.46 -35.78 -25.98
C TYR A 7 -63.06 -34.59 -25.04
N ARG A 8 -62.55 -33.50 -25.64
CA ARG A 8 -62.73 -32.05 -25.31
C ARG A 8 -61.87 -31.31 -24.25
N ALA A 9 -61.21 -30.24 -24.76
CA ALA A 9 -60.65 -29.03 -24.12
C ALA A 9 -61.75 -28.15 -23.43
N PRO A 10 -61.53 -26.94 -22.83
CA PRO A 10 -60.40 -25.98 -22.86
C PRO A 10 -60.08 -25.33 -21.49
N PHE A 11 -59.26 -24.27 -21.43
CA PHE A 11 -59.34 -23.07 -20.57
C PHE A 11 -57.94 -22.50 -20.29
N GLY A 12 -57.70 -21.30 -20.82
CA GLY A 12 -56.51 -20.51 -20.53
C GLY A 12 -56.62 -19.81 -19.17
N TYR A 13 -55.46 -19.56 -18.57
CA TYR A 13 -55.26 -18.49 -17.61
C TYR A 13 -54.00 -17.70 -18.02
N HIS A 14 -54.21 -16.42 -18.30
CA HIS A 14 -53.16 -15.41 -18.27
C HIS A 14 -52.70 -15.24 -16.81
N THR A 15 -51.38 -15.25 -16.59
CA THR A 15 -50.79 -14.54 -15.45
C THR A 15 -49.61 -13.73 -15.96
N VAL A 16 -49.68 -12.43 -15.69
CA VAL A 16 -48.67 -11.42 -16.01
C VAL A 16 -47.67 -11.32 -14.84
N ASP A 17 -46.45 -10.90 -15.18
CA ASP A 17 -45.40 -10.32 -14.33
C ASP A 17 -44.58 -11.21 -13.40
N SER A 18 -43.28 -11.32 -13.67
CA SER A 18 -42.34 -10.37 -13.05
C SER A 18 -40.91 -10.57 -13.54
N ARG A 19 -40.38 -9.47 -14.05
CA ARG A 19 -38.96 -9.10 -14.14
C ARG A 19 -38.05 -9.85 -13.17
N ARG A 20 -36.96 -10.41 -13.70
CA ARG A 20 -35.61 -10.17 -13.17
C ARG A 20 -34.61 -10.33 -14.30
N SER A 21 -34.28 -9.19 -14.90
CA SER A 21 -32.96 -8.93 -15.48
C SER A 21 -31.93 -9.49 -14.52
N VAL A 22 -31.08 -10.40 -14.98
CA VAL A 22 -29.88 -10.78 -14.24
C VAL A 22 -28.93 -9.61 -14.41
N ASP A 23 -29.11 -8.59 -13.57
CA ASP A 23 -28.21 -7.46 -13.51
C ASP A 23 -26.86 -7.96 -13.02
N SER A 24 -25.91 -7.98 -13.94
CA SER A 24 -24.47 -8.04 -13.69
C SER A 24 -24.03 -6.71 -13.05
N SER A 25 -24.56 -6.43 -11.86
CA SER A 25 -24.33 -5.22 -11.05
C SER A 25 -24.05 -5.61 -9.60
N MET A 26 -22.98 -6.37 -9.38
CA MET A 26 -22.36 -6.53 -8.06
C MET A 26 -21.08 -5.71 -7.93
N TYR A 27 -21.01 -4.56 -8.61
CA TYR A 27 -20.18 -3.45 -8.15
C TYR A 27 -21.01 -2.60 -7.19
N SER A 28 -20.68 -2.70 -5.91
CA SER A 28 -21.37 -2.04 -4.79
C SER A 28 -21.54 -0.54 -5.05
N SER A 29 -22.80 -0.08 -5.15
CA SER A 29 -23.17 1.34 -5.24
C SER A 29 -22.72 2.18 -4.03
N ASN A 30 -22.25 1.55 -2.94
CA ASN A 30 -21.73 2.22 -1.75
C ASN A 30 -20.24 2.61 -1.86
N ALA A 31 -19.47 2.00 -2.76
CA ALA A 31 -18.03 2.25 -2.86
C ALA A 31 -17.74 3.68 -3.35
N GLY A 32 -18.58 4.21 -4.25
CA GLY A 32 -18.49 5.59 -4.73
C GLY A 32 -18.80 6.61 -3.62
N SER A 33 -19.83 6.36 -2.80
CA SER A 33 -20.18 7.27 -1.69
C SER A 33 -19.18 7.23 -0.55
N ALA A 34 -18.65 6.06 -0.21
CA ALA A 34 -17.67 5.91 0.87
C ALA A 34 -16.31 6.51 0.50
N LEU A 35 -15.87 6.33 -0.74
CA LEU A 35 -14.61 6.91 -1.23
C LEU A 35 -14.65 8.44 -1.21
N THR A 36 -15.72 9.05 -1.73
CA THR A 36 -15.88 10.51 -1.69
C THR A 36 -15.98 11.02 -0.26
N ALA A 37 -16.76 10.34 0.60
CA ALA A 37 -16.87 10.72 2.01
C ALA A 37 -15.51 10.66 2.73
N LEU A 38 -14.69 9.65 2.43
CA LEU A 38 -13.36 9.52 3.01
C LEU A 38 -12.42 10.63 2.54
N GLN A 39 -12.39 10.93 1.24
CA GLN A 39 -11.56 12.01 0.68
C GLN A 39 -11.89 13.36 1.36
N LEU A 40 -13.18 13.66 1.53
CA LEU A 40 -13.65 14.85 2.23
C LEU A 40 -13.30 14.83 3.72
N ALA A 41 -13.42 13.68 4.39
CA ALA A 41 -13.12 13.56 5.82
C ALA A 41 -11.62 13.70 6.10
N VAL A 42 -10.76 13.21 5.21
CA VAL A 42 -9.29 13.35 5.32
C VAL A 42 -8.88 14.80 5.08
N ALA A 43 -9.43 15.46 4.05
CA ALA A 43 -9.17 16.87 3.72
C ALA A 43 -7.68 17.25 3.61
N LEU A 44 -6.86 16.31 3.12
CA LEU A 44 -5.43 16.51 2.83
C LEU A 44 -5.24 16.33 1.31
N PRO A 45 -5.31 17.41 0.52
CA PRO A 45 -5.13 17.32 -0.93
C PRO A 45 -3.72 16.82 -1.25
N ASP A 46 -3.62 15.96 -2.27
CA ASP A 46 -2.38 15.39 -2.80
C ASP A 46 -1.50 14.59 -1.82
N ALA A 47 -1.90 14.44 -0.56
CA ALA A 47 -1.16 13.69 0.45
C ALA A 47 -1.12 12.18 0.20
N PHE A 48 -2.10 11.64 -0.54
CA PHE A 48 -2.26 10.22 -0.80
C PHE A 48 -2.79 9.97 -2.22
N SER A 49 -2.32 8.89 -2.86
CA SER A 49 -2.87 8.44 -4.14
C SER A 49 -4.35 8.01 -4.00
N PRO A 50 -5.17 8.10 -5.06
CA PRO A 50 -6.55 7.61 -5.03
C PRO A 50 -6.68 6.15 -4.55
N GLN A 51 -5.70 5.32 -4.88
CA GLN A 51 -5.61 3.91 -4.55
C GLN A 51 -5.36 3.69 -3.04
N GLU A 52 -4.62 4.58 -2.38
CA GLU A 52 -4.45 4.56 -0.93
C GLU A 52 -5.78 4.73 -0.20
N TYR A 53 -6.66 5.62 -0.67
CA TYR A 53 -8.00 5.79 -0.09
C TYR A 53 -8.84 4.51 -0.21
N VAL A 54 -8.80 3.86 -1.38
CA VAL A 54 -9.48 2.57 -1.59
C VAL A 54 -8.90 1.47 -0.69
N ARG A 55 -7.56 1.43 -0.53
CA ARG A 55 -6.89 0.49 0.37
C ARG A 55 -7.25 0.74 1.84
N ALA A 56 -7.37 2.00 2.25
CA ALA A 56 -7.78 2.38 3.60
C ALA A 56 -9.22 1.97 3.91
N LEU A 57 -10.15 2.15 2.95
CA LEU A 57 -11.54 1.67 3.10
C LEU A 57 -11.59 0.15 3.24
N ARG A 58 -10.93 -0.58 2.33
CA ARG A 58 -10.89 -2.06 2.39
C ARG A 58 -10.34 -2.57 3.73
N ARG A 59 -9.26 -1.97 4.24
CA ARG A 59 -8.66 -2.33 5.54
C ARG A 59 -9.60 -2.06 6.72
N ASN A 60 -10.47 -1.08 6.59
CA ASN A 60 -11.39 -0.67 7.65
C ASN A 60 -12.84 -1.11 7.40
N HIS A 61 -13.07 -2.06 6.48
CA HIS A 61 -14.41 -2.58 6.15
C HIS A 61 -15.42 -1.46 5.83
N ASP A 62 -14.98 -0.48 5.02
CA ASP A 62 -15.73 0.71 4.63
C ASP A 62 -16.13 1.65 5.79
N ASP A 63 -15.52 1.50 6.98
CA ASP A 63 -15.62 2.50 8.06
C ASP A 63 -14.82 3.75 7.71
N VAL A 64 -15.53 4.74 7.16
CA VAL A 64 -14.98 6.03 6.71
C VAL A 64 -14.30 6.78 7.87
N THR A 65 -14.89 6.79 9.06
CA THR A 65 -14.37 7.55 10.20
C THR A 65 -13.05 6.96 10.67
N LYS A 66 -13.01 5.64 10.82
CA LYS A 66 -11.79 4.93 11.23
C LYS A 66 -10.69 5.04 10.17
N ALA A 67 -11.03 4.91 8.89
CA ALA A 67 -10.08 5.10 7.80
C ALA A 67 -9.52 6.53 7.78
N ALA A 68 -10.35 7.55 8.00
CA ALA A 68 -9.91 8.94 8.03
C ALA A 68 -8.92 9.22 9.17
N VAL A 69 -9.20 8.70 10.38
CA VAL A 69 -8.29 8.82 11.53
C VAL A 69 -6.94 8.18 11.24
N GLN A 70 -6.93 6.98 10.65
CA GLN A 70 -5.68 6.29 10.29
C GLN A 70 -4.87 7.04 9.23
N LEU A 71 -5.53 7.58 8.20
CA LEU A 71 -4.85 8.34 7.15
C LEU A 71 -4.27 9.66 7.69
N LYS A 72 -5.01 10.39 8.53
CA LYS A 72 -4.50 11.60 9.18
C LYS A 72 -3.31 11.29 10.10
N ALA A 73 -3.40 10.21 10.88
CA ALA A 73 -2.29 9.77 11.73
C ALA A 73 -1.07 9.36 10.90
N LYS A 74 -1.27 8.65 9.78
CA LYS A 74 -0.19 8.31 8.83
C LYS A 74 0.48 9.58 8.30
N HIS A 75 -0.29 10.56 7.84
CA HIS A 75 0.26 11.82 7.34
C HIS A 75 1.06 12.57 8.42
N ALA A 76 0.48 12.75 9.60
CA ALA A 76 1.15 13.41 10.72
C ALA A 76 2.46 12.71 11.11
N TRP A 77 2.47 11.37 11.12
CA TRP A 77 3.68 10.60 11.39
C TRP A 77 4.75 10.77 10.30
N LEU A 78 4.37 10.75 9.02
CA LEU A 78 5.30 10.98 7.91
C LEU A 78 5.93 12.38 7.99
N THR A 79 5.13 13.42 8.23
CA THR A 79 5.61 14.80 8.36
C THR A 79 6.49 14.98 9.59
N ALA A 80 6.07 14.48 10.76
CA ALA A 80 6.83 14.63 12.00
C ALA A 80 8.22 13.97 11.94
N ASN A 81 8.37 12.93 11.12
CA ASN A 81 9.62 12.21 10.93
C ASN A 81 10.35 12.57 9.63
N GLN A 82 9.86 13.53 8.86
CA GLN A 82 10.45 13.98 7.58
C GLN A 82 10.59 12.86 6.53
N PHE A 83 9.62 11.96 6.51
CA PHE A 83 9.57 10.81 5.59
C PHE A 83 8.84 11.10 4.28
N ASP A 84 8.14 12.23 4.21
CA ASP A 84 7.44 12.71 3.02
C ASP A 84 8.38 13.07 1.86
N ASN A 85 9.64 13.40 2.15
CA ASN A 85 10.65 13.81 1.16
C ASN A 85 11.89 12.90 1.16
N LEU A 86 11.72 11.58 1.31
CA LEU A 86 12.84 10.64 1.21
C LEU A 86 13.26 10.44 -0.24
N SER A 87 14.58 10.39 -0.48
CA SER A 87 15.15 10.12 -1.80
C SER A 87 16.51 9.45 -1.68
N LEU A 88 16.96 8.80 -2.76
CA LEU A 88 18.34 8.28 -2.86
C LEU A 88 19.41 9.38 -2.83
N ALA A 89 19.06 10.66 -2.92
CA ALA A 89 20.02 11.74 -2.74
C ALA A 89 20.39 11.96 -1.26
N LYS A 90 19.57 11.49 -0.32
CA LYS A 90 19.84 11.65 1.11
C LYS A 90 21.00 10.74 1.55
N PRO A 91 22.05 11.27 2.20
CA PRO A 91 23.20 10.48 2.63
C PRO A 91 22.86 9.32 3.57
N SER A 92 21.85 9.47 4.44
CA SER A 92 21.37 8.40 5.33
C SER A 92 20.83 7.21 4.54
N VAL A 93 20.00 7.47 3.54
CA VAL A 93 19.46 6.43 2.64
C VAL A 93 20.58 5.77 1.86
N GLN A 94 21.50 6.54 1.25
CA GLN A 94 22.62 5.97 0.49
C GLN A 94 23.50 5.03 1.31
N ARG A 95 23.79 5.40 2.56
CA ARG A 95 24.59 4.58 3.47
C ARG A 95 23.91 3.26 3.79
N GLU A 96 22.62 3.28 4.06
CA GLU A 96 21.88 2.07 4.40
C GLU A 96 21.66 1.17 3.17
N VAL A 97 21.42 1.74 1.98
CA VAL A 97 21.31 0.96 0.72
C VAL A 97 22.56 0.10 0.48
N LYS A 98 23.76 0.65 0.72
CA LYS A 98 25.03 -0.07 0.54
C LYS A 98 25.14 -1.34 1.40
N LYS A 99 24.38 -1.45 2.49
CA LYS A 99 24.38 -2.61 3.40
C LYS A 99 23.55 -3.77 2.89
N GLN A 100 22.72 -3.53 1.86
CA GLN A 100 22.00 -4.57 1.11
C GLN A 100 21.09 -5.48 1.95
N TYR A 101 20.69 -5.05 3.15
CA TYR A 101 19.78 -5.82 4.00
C TYR A 101 18.31 -5.66 3.59
N LEU A 102 17.96 -4.65 2.79
CA LEU A 102 16.61 -4.42 2.30
C LEU A 102 16.66 -3.95 0.85
N GLN A 103 15.92 -4.63 -0.03
CA GLN A 103 15.95 -4.37 -1.47
C GLN A 103 14.56 -4.55 -2.10
N VAL A 104 14.22 -3.71 -3.07
CA VAL A 104 13.08 -3.94 -3.98
C VAL A 104 13.63 -4.61 -5.24
N LEU A 105 13.06 -5.76 -5.62
CA LEU A 105 13.50 -6.49 -6.80
C LEU A 105 12.77 -5.96 -8.05
N HIS A 106 13.37 -5.01 -8.76
CA HIS A 106 12.73 -4.25 -9.84
C HIS A 106 12.15 -5.09 -10.99
N ASP A 107 12.78 -6.22 -11.33
CA ASP A 107 12.35 -7.10 -12.43
C ASP A 107 11.71 -8.41 -11.96
N ALA A 108 11.44 -8.54 -10.66
CA ALA A 108 10.84 -9.73 -10.07
C ALA A 108 9.47 -9.42 -9.49
N THR A 109 8.47 -10.21 -9.89
CA THR A 109 7.12 -10.13 -9.34
C THR A 109 6.56 -11.52 -9.08
N ASP A 110 5.56 -11.60 -8.22
CA ASP A 110 4.79 -12.83 -8.06
C ASP A 110 3.79 -13.03 -9.22
N LYS A 111 3.02 -14.13 -9.17
CA LYS A 111 1.97 -14.45 -10.16
C LYS A 111 0.88 -13.37 -10.30
N CYS A 112 0.72 -12.50 -9.31
CA CYS A 112 -0.24 -11.41 -9.27
C CYS A 112 0.40 -10.05 -9.61
N LYS A 113 1.66 -10.05 -10.10
CA LYS A 113 2.47 -8.85 -10.38
C LYS A 113 2.81 -8.02 -9.12
N CYS A 114 2.73 -8.62 -7.93
CA CYS A 114 3.14 -7.93 -6.72
C CYS A 114 4.65 -7.71 -6.74
N PRO A 115 5.14 -6.49 -6.48
CA PRO A 115 6.57 -6.25 -6.33
C PRO A 115 7.09 -7.01 -5.10
N ILE A 116 8.36 -7.41 -5.20
CA ILE A 116 9.02 -8.21 -4.16
C ILE A 116 10.01 -7.35 -3.40
N VAL A 117 9.87 -7.34 -2.07
CA VAL A 117 10.84 -6.74 -1.14
C VAL A 117 11.61 -7.87 -0.46
N LEU A 118 12.91 -7.91 -0.67
CA LEU A 118 13.83 -8.84 0.00
C LEU A 118 14.42 -8.19 1.25
N PHE A 119 14.30 -8.85 2.39
CA PHE A 119 14.94 -8.47 3.65
C PHE A 119 15.89 -9.58 4.11
N SER A 120 17.18 -9.26 4.21
CA SER A 120 18.21 -10.17 4.74
C SER A 120 18.50 -9.84 6.20
N ALA A 121 17.94 -10.64 7.11
CA ALA A 121 18.06 -10.43 8.55
C ALA A 121 19.52 -10.47 9.02
N ALA A 122 20.33 -11.37 8.44
CA ALA A 122 21.76 -11.49 8.75
C ALA A 122 22.60 -10.27 8.35
N LYS A 123 22.08 -9.33 7.56
CA LYS A 123 22.77 -8.08 7.22
C LYS A 123 22.25 -6.89 8.02
N PHE A 124 21.18 -7.08 8.79
CA PHE A 124 20.51 -6.03 9.53
C PHE A 124 21.09 -5.86 10.94
N HIS A 125 22.08 -4.97 11.05
CA HIS A 125 22.76 -4.67 12.31
C HIS A 125 22.75 -3.17 12.63
N PRO A 126 21.57 -2.56 12.84
CA PRO A 126 21.51 -1.16 13.25
C PRO A 126 22.09 -1.02 14.67
N THR A 127 22.95 -0.03 14.87
CA THR A 127 23.43 0.30 16.22
C THR A 127 22.39 1.18 16.91
N GLN A 128 22.11 0.91 18.20
CA GLN A 128 21.40 1.88 19.02
C GLN A 128 22.39 3.01 19.32
N SER A 129 22.32 4.13 18.61
CA SER A 129 23.07 5.31 19.05
C SER A 129 22.36 5.87 20.29
N THR A 130 22.82 5.47 21.48
CA THR A 130 22.59 6.25 22.68
C THR A 130 23.47 7.50 22.58
N ASP A 131 22.83 8.66 22.63
CA ASP A 131 23.40 10.01 22.58
C ASP A 131 23.96 10.51 21.22
N LYS A 132 23.34 11.60 20.74
CA LYS A 132 23.75 12.51 19.63
C LYS A 132 23.22 12.24 18.22
N LEU A 133 21.96 11.83 18.07
CA LEU A 133 21.22 12.23 16.87
C LEU A 133 20.75 13.67 17.07
N VAL A 134 21.47 14.60 16.43
CA VAL A 134 21.02 15.99 16.24
C VAL A 134 19.65 15.93 15.58
N THR A 135 18.69 16.44 16.31
CA THR A 135 17.31 16.70 15.91
C THR A 135 17.21 17.19 14.48
N GLY A 136 16.70 16.33 13.60
CA GLY A 136 15.76 16.70 12.54
C GLY A 136 16.24 17.67 11.47
N ASN A 137 17.53 17.76 11.13
CA ASN A 137 17.97 18.44 9.91
C ASN A 137 19.23 17.73 9.37
N GLU A 138 19.05 16.79 8.44
CA GLU A 138 20.15 16.38 7.57
C GLU A 138 20.45 17.57 6.65
N LEU A 139 21.48 18.37 7.00
CA LEU A 139 21.96 19.42 6.11
C LEU A 139 22.46 18.77 4.81
N CYS A 140 21.83 19.12 3.70
CA CYS A 140 22.44 18.95 2.38
C CYS A 140 23.64 19.90 2.30
N THR A 141 24.84 19.39 2.53
CA THR A 141 26.07 20.15 2.30
C THR A 141 26.41 20.10 0.82
N ASP A 142 25.76 20.97 0.05
CA ASP A 142 25.97 21.08 -1.40
C ASP A 142 27.33 21.71 -1.76
N HIS A 143 28.15 22.06 -0.76
CA HIS A 143 29.42 22.74 -0.92
C HIS A 143 30.52 22.11 -0.05
N GLY A 144 31.24 21.12 -0.60
CA GLY A 144 32.67 20.84 -0.34
C GLY A 144 33.17 20.55 1.09
N GLY A 145 32.31 20.53 2.10
CA GLY A 145 32.68 20.26 3.48
C GLY A 145 32.58 18.78 3.80
N VAL A 146 33.69 18.05 3.74
CA VAL A 146 33.78 16.65 4.18
C VAL A 146 33.65 16.59 5.71
N SER A 147 32.43 16.67 6.22
CA SER A 147 32.11 16.00 7.47
C SER A 147 32.15 14.52 7.18
N ARG A 148 33.25 13.85 7.56
CA ARG A 148 33.36 12.38 7.55
C ARG A 148 32.34 11.85 8.56
N SER A 149 31.07 11.85 8.16
CA SER A 149 30.05 11.05 8.83
C SER A 149 30.52 9.61 8.63
N ASP A 150 30.87 8.97 9.73
CA ASP A 150 31.46 7.64 9.75
C ASP A 150 30.56 6.70 8.92
N GLU A 151 30.94 6.32 7.70
CA GLU A 151 30.06 5.57 6.77
C GLU A 151 29.59 4.23 7.37
N THR A 152 30.29 3.77 8.41
CA THR A 152 30.01 2.57 9.19
C THR A 152 28.97 2.75 10.28
N SER A 153 28.70 3.96 10.77
CA SER A 153 27.69 4.16 11.81
C SER A 153 26.29 4.10 11.20
N SER A 154 25.55 3.05 11.58
CA SER A 154 24.15 2.80 11.23
C SER A 154 23.29 3.12 12.43
N THR A 155 22.40 4.09 12.33
CA THR A 155 21.42 4.30 13.40
C THR A 155 20.11 3.60 13.08
N ILE A 156 19.32 3.31 14.11
CA ILE A 156 17.95 2.82 13.93
C ILE A 156 17.10 3.80 13.10
N ASP A 157 17.34 5.10 13.22
CA ASP A 157 16.60 6.10 12.45
C ASP A 157 17.01 6.10 10.97
N ASP A 158 18.27 5.89 10.64
CA ASP A 158 18.72 5.70 9.25
C ASP A 158 18.11 4.44 8.66
N ALA A 159 18.12 3.35 9.43
CA ALA A 159 17.47 2.11 9.02
C ALA A 159 15.97 2.31 8.77
N ARG A 160 15.28 3.08 9.63
CA ARG A 160 13.86 3.44 9.45
C ARG A 160 13.65 4.26 8.18
N ARG A 161 14.52 5.24 7.88
CA ARG A 161 14.48 6.02 6.63
C ARG A 161 14.60 5.10 5.42
N LEU A 162 15.55 4.16 5.41
CA LEU A 162 15.67 3.21 4.31
C LEU A 162 14.40 2.35 4.17
N ILE A 163 13.87 1.82 5.28
CA ILE A 163 12.67 0.99 5.25
C ILE A 163 11.50 1.75 4.63
N VAL A 164 11.25 2.99 5.09
CA VAL A 164 10.16 3.80 4.53
C VAL A 164 10.41 4.09 3.05
N TYR A 165 11.64 4.45 2.67
CA TYR A 165 12.00 4.68 1.26
C TYR A 165 11.72 3.45 0.37
N MET A 166 12.19 2.27 0.77
CA MET A 166 12.01 1.02 0.01
C MET A 166 10.54 0.60 -0.07
N VAL A 167 9.77 0.77 1.01
CA VAL A 167 8.34 0.48 1.00
C VAL A 167 7.57 1.47 0.13
N THR A 168 7.95 2.75 0.11
CA THR A 168 7.35 3.75 -0.80
C THR A 168 7.58 3.35 -2.26
N LEU A 169 8.80 2.98 -2.64
CA LEU A 169 9.09 2.47 -4.00
C LEU A 169 8.26 1.22 -4.34
N ALA A 170 8.15 0.28 -3.41
CA ALA A 170 7.34 -0.92 -3.62
C ALA A 170 5.85 -0.58 -3.77
N VAL A 171 5.33 0.44 -3.07
CA VAL A 171 3.95 0.92 -3.24
C VAL A 171 3.76 1.56 -4.62
N GLU A 172 4.72 2.35 -5.09
CA GLU A 172 4.68 2.94 -6.44
C GLU A 172 4.61 1.84 -7.53
N LEU A 173 5.52 0.85 -7.47
CA LEU A 173 5.50 -0.29 -8.40
C LEU A 173 4.21 -1.12 -8.30
N MET A 174 3.67 -1.28 -7.09
CA MET A 174 2.40 -1.98 -6.87
C MET A 174 1.24 -1.21 -7.50
N ASP A 175 1.17 0.11 -7.31
CA ASP A 175 0.12 0.96 -7.87
C ASP A 175 0.23 0.98 -9.42
N ASP A 176 1.44 1.05 -9.99
CA ASP A 176 1.70 0.98 -11.44
C ASP A 176 1.26 -0.35 -12.06
N ALA A 177 1.51 -1.47 -11.36
CA ALA A 177 1.12 -2.80 -11.81
C ALA A 177 -0.36 -3.13 -11.53
N ASN A 178 -1.08 -2.25 -10.82
CA ASN A 178 -2.39 -2.50 -10.23
C ASN A 178 -2.42 -3.82 -9.42
N ALA A 179 -1.33 -4.08 -8.70
CA ALA A 179 -1.16 -5.29 -7.91
C ALA A 179 -1.92 -5.20 -6.57
N PRO A 180 -2.38 -6.33 -6.00
CA PRO A 180 -3.18 -6.32 -4.78
C PRO A 180 -2.37 -6.04 -3.51
N GLY A 181 -1.04 -6.07 -3.58
CA GLY A 181 -0.14 -5.93 -2.43
C GLY A 181 1.34 -6.01 -2.80
N ILE A 182 2.16 -6.18 -1.76
CA ILE A 182 3.62 -6.34 -1.84
C ILE A 182 3.97 -7.70 -1.24
N VAL A 183 4.89 -8.44 -1.85
CA VAL A 183 5.42 -9.69 -1.30
C VAL A 183 6.73 -9.42 -0.57
N TYR A 184 6.84 -9.89 0.66
CA TYR A 184 8.08 -9.82 1.43
C TYR A 184 8.77 -11.20 1.44
N LEU A 185 10.01 -11.25 0.99
CA LEU A 185 10.90 -12.39 1.18
C LEU A 185 11.84 -12.08 2.33
N ILE A 186 11.79 -12.88 3.38
CA ILE A 186 12.63 -12.71 4.56
C ILE A 186 13.66 -13.83 4.56
N ASP A 187 14.90 -13.46 4.26
CA ASP A 187 16.05 -14.33 4.35
C ASP A 187 16.60 -14.27 5.79
N MET A 188 16.41 -15.37 6.50
CA MET A 188 16.86 -15.54 7.88
C MET A 188 18.27 -16.12 7.96
N ASP A 189 18.80 -16.66 6.85
CA ASP A 189 20.07 -17.35 6.85
C ASP A 189 21.24 -16.35 6.77
N GLY A 190 22.27 -16.60 7.56
CA GLY A 190 23.48 -15.78 7.65
C GLY A 190 24.70 -16.57 7.25
N SER A 191 24.79 -16.94 5.98
CA SER A 191 25.99 -17.54 5.38
C SER A 191 26.88 -16.49 4.74
#